data_AF-A0AAD7T894-F1
#
_entry.id   AF-A0AAD7T894-F1
#
_cell.length_a   1.000
_cell.length_b   1.000
_cell.length_c   1.000
_cell.angle_alpha   90.00
_cell.angle_beta   90.00
_cell.angle_gamma   90.00
#
_symmetry.space_group_name_H-M   'P 1'
#
loop_
_entity.id
_entity.type
_entity.pdbx_description
1 polymer ?
#
loop_
_entity_poly.entity_id
_entity_poly.type
_entity_poly.pdbx_seq_one_letter_code
_entity_poly.pdbx_strand_id
1 'polypeptide(L)'
;MLDRPDIGEIPKTLTGMYTLFLLIQSNIKNEKYDDGHETETQKLLESDKEILLKPGQLAFQQLEKDNLMFYEEDLRECGIDVTEASHSGLCTEIFKQESVLFDQKLF
;
A
#
# COMPACT_ATOMS: atom_id res chain seq x y z
N MET A 1 -23.91 -4.78 5.96
CA MET A 1 -24.15 -3.85 4.85
C MET A 1 -23.00 -2.87 4.96
N LEU A 2 -21.99 -2.92 4.08
CA LEU A 2 -20.85 -1.99 4.19
C LEU A 2 -21.41 -0.59 3.95
N ASP A 3 -21.29 0.29 4.95
CA ASP A 3 -21.56 1.71 4.79
C ASP A 3 -20.55 2.23 3.78
N ARG A 4 -21.04 2.61 2.60
CA ARG A 4 -20.19 3.21 1.57
C ARG A 4 -19.65 4.51 2.15
N PRO A 5 -18.34 4.78 2.08
CA PRO A 5 -17.84 6.10 2.43
C PRO A 5 -18.63 7.14 1.63
N ASP A 6 -19.00 8.26 2.25
CA ASP A 6 -19.66 9.37 1.58
C ASP A 6 -18.64 10.01 0.62
N ILE A 7 -18.53 9.45 -0.59
CA ILE A 7 -17.47 9.75 -1.57
C ILE A 7 -17.65 11.15 -2.20
N GLY A 8 -18.72 11.89 -1.88
CA GLY A 8 -18.98 13.20 -2.50
C GLY A 8 -19.08 13.11 -4.03
N GLU A 9 -18.62 14.13 -4.76
CA GLU A 9 -18.54 14.09 -6.22
C GLU A 9 -17.49 13.08 -6.72
N ILE A 10 -17.81 12.37 -7.81
CA ILE A 10 -16.85 11.49 -8.50
C ILE A 10 -15.62 12.30 -8.92
N PRO A 11 -14.39 11.88 -8.55
CA PRO A 11 -13.19 12.61 -8.91
C PRO A 11 -13.04 12.77 -10.43
N LYS A 12 -12.81 14.00 -10.87
CA LYS A 12 -12.66 14.35 -12.30
C LYS A 12 -11.19 14.40 -12.76
N THR A 13 -10.25 14.24 -11.82
CA THR A 13 -8.81 14.26 -12.09
C THR A 13 -8.17 12.94 -11.73
N LEU A 14 -7.07 12.60 -12.39
CA LEU A 14 -6.33 11.38 -12.12
C LEU A 14 -5.80 11.36 -10.68
N THR A 15 -5.25 12.47 -10.20
CA THR A 15 -4.84 12.63 -8.81
C THR A 15 -6.00 12.37 -7.86
N GLY A 16 -7.18 12.95 -8.13
CA GLY A 16 -8.37 12.71 -7.30
C GLY A 16 -8.82 11.24 -7.31
N MET A 17 -8.72 10.55 -8.45
CA MET A 17 -9.01 9.12 -8.52
C MET A 17 -8.02 8.29 -7.69
N TYR A 18 -6.72 8.58 -7.77
CA TYR A 18 -5.72 7.88 -6.95
C TYR A 18 -5.86 8.21 -5.46
N THR A 19 -6.22 9.45 -5.09
CA THR A 19 -6.55 9.79 -3.71
C THR A 19 -7.74 8.98 -3.20
N LEU A 20 -8.80 8.85 -4.00
CA LEU A 20 -9.96 8.02 -3.65
C LEU A 20 -9.58 6.54 -3.53
N PHE A 21 -8.73 6.02 -4.42
CA PHE A 21 -8.22 4.66 -4.34
C PHE A 21 -7.50 4.41 -3.00
N LEU A 22 -6.56 5.28 -2.62
CA LEU A 22 -5.83 5.15 -1.36
C LEU A 22 -6.77 5.14 -0.15
N LEU A 23 -7.77 6.04 -0.13
CA LEU A 23 -8.78 6.09 0.93
C LEU A 23 -9.58 4.77 1.03
N ILE A 24 -9.99 4.20 -0.11
CA ILE A 24 -10.69 2.92 -0.15
C ILE A 24 -9.80 1.79 0.39
N GLN A 25 -8.54 1.72 -0.03
CA GLN A 25 -7.61 0.69 0.43
C GLN A 25 -7.35 0.78 1.94
N SER A 26 -7.18 1.98 2.48
CA SER A 26 -7.07 2.22 3.93
C SER A 26 -8.32 1.75 4.68
N ASN A 27 -9.52 2.08 4.19
CA ASN A 27 -10.76 1.62 4.82
C ASN A 27 -10.92 0.09 4.79
N ILE A 28 -10.59 -0.56 3.67
CA ILE A 28 -10.65 -2.03 3.55
C ILE A 28 -9.67 -2.70 4.52
N LYS A 29 -8.49 -2.12 4.72
CA LYS A 29 -7.53 -2.59 5.72
C LYS A 29 -8.13 -2.49 7.13
N ASN A 30 -8.75 -1.37 7.47
CA ASN A 30 -9.36 -1.16 8.78
C ASN A 30 -10.46 -2.19 9.08
N GLU A 31 -11.37 -2.45 8.13
CA GLU A 31 -12.42 -3.46 8.32
C GLU A 31 -11.91 -4.90 8.48
N LYS A 32 -10.74 -5.23 7.91
CA LYS A 32 -10.17 -6.59 7.97
C LYS A 32 -9.40 -6.87 9.26
N TYR A 33 -8.96 -5.85 9.98
CA TYR A 33 -7.99 -6.00 11.07
C TYR A 33 -8.37 -5.31 12.39
N ASP A 34 -9.49 -4.58 12.45
CA ASP A 34 -9.91 -3.82 13.65
C ASP A 34 -11.14 -4.44 14.36
N ASP A 35 -10.98 -4.77 15.65
CA ASP A 35 -12.00 -5.37 16.55
C ASP A 35 -12.77 -4.29 17.34
N GLY A 36 -13.31 -3.29 16.64
CA GLY A 36 -14.45 -2.52 17.11
C GLY A 36 -14.23 -1.50 18.25
N HIS A 37 -13.16 -0.70 18.25
CA HIS A 37 -13.02 0.39 19.22
C HIS A 37 -12.86 1.80 18.61
N GLU A 38 -13.91 2.61 18.75
CA GLU A 38 -14.08 4.00 18.25
C GLU A 38 -13.06 5.04 18.79
N THR A 39 -12.05 4.64 19.56
CA THR A 39 -10.99 5.53 20.09
C THR A 39 -9.80 5.71 19.14
N GLU A 40 -9.79 5.04 17.98
CA GLU A 40 -8.56 4.78 17.22
C GLU A 40 -8.31 5.69 16.01
N THR A 41 -9.24 6.55 15.59
CA THR A 41 -9.13 7.31 14.32
C THR A 41 -7.85 8.17 14.21
N GLN A 42 -7.30 8.65 15.33
CA GLN A 42 -6.06 9.43 15.35
C GLN A 42 -4.78 8.58 15.33
N LYS A 43 -4.76 7.39 15.95
CA LYS A 43 -3.64 6.44 15.88
C LYS A 43 -3.61 5.69 14.55
N LEU A 44 -4.80 5.37 14.01
CA LEU A 44 -4.99 4.77 12.68
C LEU A 44 -4.42 5.65 11.59
N LEU A 45 -4.60 6.97 11.69
CA LEU A 45 -4.03 7.92 10.75
C LEU A 45 -2.49 7.92 10.76
N GLU A 46 -1.85 7.61 11.90
CA GLU A 46 -0.39 7.55 12.01
C GLU A 46 0.17 6.23 11.48
N SER A 47 -0.46 5.09 11.78
CA SER A 47 -0.08 3.80 11.18
C SER A 47 -0.31 3.81 9.67
N ASP A 48 -1.50 4.21 9.20
CA ASP A 48 -1.80 4.32 7.77
C ASP A 48 -0.86 5.29 7.06
N LYS A 49 -0.46 6.37 7.75
CA LYS A 49 0.59 7.27 7.25
C LYS A 49 1.90 6.54 7.07
N GLU A 50 2.40 5.75 8.03
CA GLU A 50 3.65 5.00 7.85
C GLU A 50 3.57 4.01 6.70
N ILE A 51 2.44 3.30 6.59
CA ILE A 51 2.17 2.31 5.55
C ILE A 51 2.07 2.95 4.16
N LEU A 52 1.72 4.23 4.05
CA LEU A 52 1.71 4.97 2.79
C LEU A 52 3.02 5.71 2.51
N LEU A 53 3.63 6.29 3.54
CA LEU A 53 4.84 7.12 3.41
C LEU A 53 6.07 6.29 3.04
N LYS A 54 6.30 5.15 3.70
CA LYS A 54 7.49 4.33 3.42
C LYS A 54 7.47 3.79 1.98
N PRO A 55 6.38 3.17 1.48
CA PRO A 55 6.33 2.75 0.08
C PRO A 55 6.36 3.93 -0.89
N GLY A 56 5.72 5.06 -0.55
CA GLY A 56 5.77 6.28 -1.37
C GLY A 56 7.20 6.83 -1.50
N GLN A 57 7.97 6.83 -0.41
CA GLN A 57 9.38 7.21 -0.41
C GLN A 57 10.21 6.23 -1.23
N LEU A 58 10.03 4.92 -1.04
CA LEU A 58 10.73 3.91 -1.82
C LEU A 58 10.43 4.05 -3.32
N ALA A 59 9.16 4.19 -3.70
CA ALA A 59 8.75 4.40 -5.07
C ALA A 59 9.41 5.64 -5.67
N PHE A 60 9.45 6.75 -4.94
CA PHE A 60 10.13 7.97 -5.39
C PHE A 60 11.63 7.73 -5.63
N GLN A 61 12.31 7.08 -4.68
CA GLN A 61 13.74 6.78 -4.80
C GLN A 61 14.08 5.85 -5.96
N GLN A 62 13.20 4.88 -6.27
CA GLN A 62 13.41 3.99 -7.41
C GLN A 62 13.06 4.67 -8.74
N LEU A 63 12.08 5.57 -8.76
CA LEU A 63 11.79 6.40 -9.93
C LEU A 63 12.97 7.32 -10.29
N GLU A 64 13.68 7.88 -9.30
CA GLU A 64 14.93 8.63 -9.55
C GLU A 64 16.04 7.78 -10.19
N LYS A 65 15.93 6.45 -10.08
CA LYS A 65 16.86 5.46 -10.66
C LYS A 65 16.29 4.77 -11.91
N ASP A 66 15.17 5.24 -12.45
CA ASP A 66 14.42 4.61 -13.55
C ASP A 66 14.02 3.13 -13.29
N ASN A 67 13.84 2.76 -12.03
CA ASN A 67 13.39 1.42 -11.63
C ASN A 67 11.92 1.47 -11.17
N LEU A 68 11.10 0.58 -11.72
CA LEU A 68 9.67 0.46 -11.42
C LEU A 68 9.32 -0.74 -10.55
N MET A 69 10.29 -1.62 -10.28
CA MET A 69 10.11 -2.84 -9.50
C MET A 69 10.85 -2.76 -8.18
N PHE A 70 10.28 -3.33 -7.13
CA PHE A 70 10.91 -3.45 -5.83
C PHE A 70 11.25 -4.92 -5.56
N TYR A 71 12.45 -5.17 -5.07
CA TYR A 71 12.82 -6.47 -4.51
C TYR A 71 12.40 -6.54 -3.03
N GLU A 72 12.36 -7.76 -2.49
CA GLU A 72 12.09 -7.95 -1.06
C GLU A 72 13.12 -7.21 -0.19
N GLU A 73 14.37 -7.15 -0.64
CA GLU A 73 15.45 -6.41 0.00
C GLU A 73 15.16 -4.90 0.07
N ASP A 74 14.63 -4.31 -1.01
CA ASP A 74 14.28 -2.89 -1.06
C ASP A 74 13.22 -2.54 0.00
N LEU A 75 12.22 -3.40 0.17
CA LEU A 75 11.19 -3.25 1.19
C LEU A 75 11.78 -3.32 2.61
N ARG A 76 12.65 -4.30 2.86
CA ARG A 76 13.31 -4.49 4.16
C ARG A 76 14.21 -3.31 4.52
N GLU A 77 14.99 -2.78 3.58
CA GLU A 77 15.84 -1.60 3.79
C GLU A 77 15.03 -0.34 4.11
N CYS A 78 13.83 -0.22 3.52
CA CYS A 78 12.91 0.88 3.82
C CYS A 78 12.09 0.66 5.11
N GLY A 79 12.30 -0.46 5.81
CA GLY A 79 11.58 -0.81 7.03
C GLY A 79 10.09 -1.10 6.79
N ILE A 80 9.77 -1.65 5.62
CA ILE A 80 8.44 -2.13 5.23
C ILE A 80 8.39 -3.64 5.48
N ASP A 81 7.38 -4.12 6.21
CA ASP A 81 7.15 -5.55 6.36
C ASP A 81 6.64 -6.14 5.04
N VAL A 82 7.31 -7.19 4.56
CA VAL A 82 7.02 -7.83 3.26
C VAL A 82 5.61 -8.43 3.22
N THR A 83 5.16 -9.01 4.35
CA THR A 83 3.82 -9.56 4.50
C THR A 83 2.78 -8.44 4.46
N GLU A 84 3.09 -7.32 5.11
CA GLU A 84 2.23 -6.14 5.09
C GLU A 84 2.17 -5.50 3.70
N ALA A 85 3.29 -5.40 2.98
CA ALA A 85 3.33 -4.91 1.60
C ALA A 85 2.45 -5.78 0.68
N SER A 86 2.62 -7.10 0.71
CA SER A 86 1.85 -8.05 -0.11
C SER A 86 0.34 -7.99 0.19
N HIS A 87 -0.04 -7.76 1.44
CA HIS A 87 -1.45 -7.75 1.87
C HIS A 87 -2.08 -6.34 1.97
N SER A 88 -1.31 -5.28 1.74
CA SER A 88 -1.77 -3.88 1.79
C SER A 88 -2.75 -3.52 0.68
N GLY A 89 -2.73 -4.26 -0.43
CA GLY A 89 -3.43 -3.90 -1.66
C GLY A 89 -2.86 -2.67 -2.37
N LEU A 90 -1.69 -2.18 -1.94
CA LEU A 90 -0.94 -1.10 -2.58
C LEU A 90 0.21 -1.63 -3.44
N CYS A 91 0.89 -2.67 -2.94
CA CYS A 91 1.91 -3.40 -3.68
C CYS A 91 1.30 -4.68 -4.28
N THR A 92 1.68 -5.01 -5.52
CA THR A 92 1.27 -6.25 -6.17
C THR A 92 2.48 -7.17 -6.25
N GLU A 93 2.45 -8.28 -5.51
CA GLU A 93 3.50 -9.27 -5.60
C GLU A 93 3.47 -9.93 -6.99
N ILE A 94 4.57 -9.81 -7.73
CA ILE A 94 4.78 -10.52 -8.99
C ILE A 94 5.98 -11.46 -8.85
N PHE A 95 5.86 -12.67 -9.37
CA PHE A 95 6.95 -13.64 -9.35
C PHE A 95 7.77 -13.49 -10.63
N LYS A 96 9.07 -13.20 -10.47
CA LYS A 96 10.03 -13.27 -11.57
C LYS A 96 10.85 -14.55 -11.43
N GLN A 97 10.68 -15.44 -12.39
CA GLN A 97 11.48 -16.65 -12.49
C GLN A 97 12.80 -16.31 -13.18
N GLU A 98 13.88 -16.17 -12.42
CA GLU A 98 15.22 -15.86 -12.98
C GLU A 98 15.97 -17.13 -13.42
N SER A 99 15.54 -18.32 -13.00
CA SER A 99 16.03 -19.61 -13.50
C SER A 99 15.08 -20.78 -13.18
N VAL A 100 15.36 -21.97 -13.71
CA VAL A 100 14.59 -23.21 -13.47
C VAL A 100 14.51 -23.59 -11.97
N LEU A 101 15.33 -22.97 -11.10
CA LEU A 101 15.50 -23.36 -9.70
C LEU A 101 15.25 -22.23 -8.68
N PHE A 102 15.00 -20.99 -9.11
CA PHE A 102 14.81 -19.86 -8.20
C PHE A 102 13.74 -18.89 -8.71
N ASP A 103 12.70 -18.73 -7.90
CA ASP A 103 11.69 -17.69 -8.05
C ASP A 103 12.03 -16.55 -7.10
N GLN A 104 12.11 -15.32 -7.63
CA GLN A 104 12.30 -14.12 -6.84
C GLN A 104 11.00 -13.31 -6.78
N LYS A 105 10.66 -12.86 -5.57
CA LYS A 105 9.51 -11.98 -5.36
C LYS A 105 9.89 -10.56 -5.74
N LEU A 106 9.05 -9.96 -6.59
CA LEU A 106 9.07 -8.55 -6.90
C LEU A 106 7.75 -7.92 -6.49
N PHE A 107 7.78 -6.62 -6.25
CA PHE A 107 6.63 -5.81 -5.84
C PHE A 107 6.52 -4.54 -6.67
#